data_AF-A0A353IN34-F1
#
_entry.id   AF-A0A353IN34-F1
#
_cell.length_a   1.000
_cell.length_b   1.000
_cell.length_c   1.000
_cell.angle_alpha   90.00
_cell.angle_beta   90.00
_cell.angle_gamma   90.00
#
_symmetry.space_group_name_H-M   'P 1'
#
loop_
_entity.id
_entity.type
_entity.pdbx_description
1 polymer ?
#
loop_
_entity_poly.entity_id
_entity_poly.type
_entity_poly.pdbx_seq_one_letter_code
_entity_poly.pdbx_strand_id
1 'polypeptide(L)'
;SAALDDLGTQADRVVPVFITVDPERDTPELVSAYVANFGPNFVGLTGSPDAIAKAAKAYRVTYQKFQNENSGENYSVDHSALLYLMGPNGEFVTHFPYGTSPEKMAETLRRLL
;
A
#
# COMPACT_ATOMS: atom_id res chain seq x y z
N SER A 1 -3.16 11.90 5.93
CA SER A 1 -2.78 10.59 6.49
C SER A 1 -2.00 10.85 7.77
N ALA A 2 -2.46 10.38 8.93
CA ALA A 2 -1.96 10.87 10.23
C ALA A 2 -0.43 10.89 10.38
N ALA A 3 0.29 9.86 9.92
CA ALA A 3 1.74 9.81 10.00
C ALA A 3 2.44 10.84 9.10
N LEU A 4 1.87 11.13 7.92
CA LEU A 4 2.39 12.14 6.99
C LEU A 4 2.04 13.54 7.49
N ASP A 5 0.84 13.71 8.05
CA ASP A 5 0.39 14.98 8.61
C ASP A 5 1.35 15.42 9.74
N ASP A 6 1.83 14.46 10.55
CA ASP A 6 2.85 14.65 11.58
C ASP A 6 4.24 15.07 11.04
N LEU A 7 4.58 14.71 9.79
CA LEU A 7 5.88 15.08 9.20
C LEU A 7 5.98 16.55 8.78
N GLY A 8 4.84 17.25 8.66
CA GLY A 8 4.79 18.61 8.13
C GLY A 8 5.40 18.67 6.72
N THR A 9 6.26 19.66 6.46
CA THR A 9 6.91 19.85 5.13
C THR A 9 7.81 18.70 4.70
N GLN A 10 8.26 17.84 5.62
CA GLN A 10 9.06 16.66 5.25
C GLN A 10 8.23 15.59 4.54
N ALA A 11 6.89 15.63 4.64
CA ALA A 11 6.00 14.72 3.94
C ALA A 11 6.17 14.79 2.41
N ASP A 12 6.59 15.94 1.87
CA ASP A 12 6.82 16.14 0.43
C ASP A 12 7.97 15.27 -0.12
N ARG A 13 8.81 14.72 0.77
CA ARG A 13 9.90 13.80 0.41
C ARG A 13 9.46 12.33 0.40
N VAL A 14 8.22 12.05 0.78
CA VAL A 14 7.66 10.69 0.84
C VAL A 14 6.52 10.57 -0.17
N VAL A 15 6.59 9.55 -1.00
CA VAL A 15 5.51 9.20 -1.95
C VAL A 15 4.82 7.93 -1.45
N PRO A 16 3.60 8.02 -0.91
CA PRO A 16 2.82 6.85 -0.55
C PRO A 16 2.34 6.13 -1.82
N VAL A 17 2.66 4.85 -1.95
CA VAL A 17 2.25 4.02 -3.08
C VAL A 17 1.33 2.90 -2.58
N PHE A 18 0.14 2.83 -3.14
CA PHE A 18 -0.82 1.75 -2.93
C PHE A 18 -0.83 0.86 -4.17
N ILE A 19 -0.62 -0.44 -4.00
CA ILE A 19 -0.69 -1.44 -5.07
C ILE A 19 -1.83 -2.40 -4.74
N THR A 20 -2.82 -2.50 -5.62
CA THR A 20 -3.88 -3.50 -5.43
C THR A 20 -3.35 -4.93 -5.63
N VAL A 21 -3.98 -5.88 -4.94
CA VAL A 21 -3.81 -7.32 -5.14
C VAL A 21 -4.97 -7.96 -5.90
N ASP A 22 -5.96 -7.18 -6.32
CA ASP A 22 -7.19 -7.67 -6.94
C ASP A 22 -7.57 -6.94 -8.25
N PRO A 23 -6.84 -7.21 -9.34
CA PRO A 23 -7.00 -6.50 -10.61
C PRO A 23 -8.34 -6.74 -11.31
N GLU A 24 -9.11 -7.75 -10.89
CA GLU A 24 -10.42 -8.05 -11.49
C GLU A 24 -11.49 -7.04 -11.08
N ARG A 25 -11.34 -6.42 -9.90
CA ARG A 25 -12.27 -5.39 -9.39
C ARG A 25 -11.65 -3.99 -9.43
N ASP A 26 -10.33 -3.90 -9.26
CA ASP A 26 -9.64 -2.64 -9.01
C ASP A 26 -9.10 -2.03 -10.32
N THR A 27 -9.98 -1.32 -11.04
CA THR A 27 -9.60 -0.56 -12.24
C THR A 27 -8.75 0.67 -11.90
N PRO A 28 -7.99 1.23 -12.86
CA PRO A 28 -7.20 2.45 -12.61
C PRO A 28 -8.03 3.62 -12.05
N GLU A 29 -9.26 3.79 -12.54
CA GLU A 29 -10.17 4.84 -12.09
C GLU A 29 -10.61 4.63 -10.64
N LEU A 30 -10.95 3.39 -10.27
CA LEU A 30 -11.36 3.04 -8.92
C LEU A 30 -10.20 3.17 -7.94
N VAL A 31 -9.02 2.69 -8.30
CA VAL A 31 -7.82 2.79 -7.46
C VAL A 31 -7.42 4.25 -7.28
N SER A 32 -7.46 5.06 -8.34
CA SER A 32 -7.19 6.50 -8.27
C SER A 32 -8.18 7.23 -7.36
N ALA A 33 -9.48 6.95 -7.52
CA ALA A 33 -10.52 7.53 -6.66
C ALA A 33 -10.37 7.08 -5.19
N TYR A 34 -9.97 5.83 -4.95
CA TYR A 34 -9.73 5.31 -3.62
C TYR A 34 -8.59 6.04 -2.92
N VAL A 35 -7.42 6.13 -3.56
CA VAL A 35 -6.22 6.72 -2.94
C VAL A 35 -6.35 8.24 -2.71
N ALA A 36 -7.15 8.92 -3.52
CA ALA A 36 -7.42 10.37 -3.36
C ALA A 36 -8.04 10.72 -1.99
N ASN A 37 -8.69 9.77 -1.31
CA ASN A 37 -9.25 9.98 0.03
C ASN A 37 -8.18 10.10 1.13
N PHE A 38 -6.93 9.70 0.86
CA PHE A 38 -5.85 9.67 1.87
C PHE A 38 -4.87 10.85 1.76
N GLY A 39 -4.81 11.47 0.58
CA GLY A 39 -4.00 12.65 0.31
C GLY A 39 -3.72 12.84 -1.18
N PRO A 40 -3.39 14.08 -1.62
CA PRO A 40 -3.16 14.39 -3.02
C PRO A 40 -1.87 13.78 -3.61
N ASN A 41 -0.94 13.35 -2.76
CA ASN A 41 0.34 12.77 -3.14
C ASN A 41 0.34 11.23 -3.16
N PHE A 42 -0.79 10.58 -2.89
CA PHE A 42 -0.88 9.12 -2.95
C PHE A 42 -0.93 8.65 -4.40
N VAL A 43 -0.10 7.66 -4.72
CA VAL A 43 -0.06 7.01 -6.02
C VAL A 43 -0.75 5.65 -5.91
N GLY A 44 -1.77 5.44 -6.73
CA GLY A 44 -2.46 4.16 -6.86
C GLY A 44 -1.96 3.38 -8.08
N LEU A 45 -1.63 2.10 -7.88
CA LEU A 45 -1.15 1.20 -8.92
C LEU A 45 -2.07 -0.03 -9.02
N THR A 46 -2.41 -0.38 -10.26
CA THR A 46 -3.08 -1.63 -10.66
C THR A 46 -2.45 -2.12 -11.97
N GLY A 47 -2.84 -3.30 -12.45
CA GLY A 47 -2.28 -3.88 -13.68
C GLY A 47 -2.83 -5.27 -13.99
N SER A 48 -2.13 -6.00 -14.85
CA SER A 48 -2.49 -7.39 -15.13
C SER A 48 -2.26 -8.30 -13.91
N PRO A 49 -2.97 -9.44 -13.80
CA PRO A 49 -2.70 -10.45 -12.78
C PRO A 49 -1.23 -10.85 -12.69
N ASP A 50 -0.55 -10.99 -13.83
CA ASP A 50 0.88 -11.33 -13.87
C ASP A 50 1.77 -10.22 -13.31
N ALA A 51 1.46 -8.95 -13.60
CA ALA A 51 2.21 -7.81 -13.06
C ALA A 51 2.06 -7.71 -11.54
N ILE A 52 0.85 -7.92 -11.03
CA ILE A 52 0.58 -7.94 -9.58
C ILE A 52 1.25 -9.13 -8.92
N ALA A 53 1.16 -10.33 -9.49
CA ALA A 53 1.86 -11.51 -8.97
C ALA A 53 3.38 -11.31 -8.91
N LYS A 54 3.95 -10.65 -9.93
CA LYS A 54 5.38 -10.29 -9.96
C LYS A 54 5.73 -9.29 -8.85
N ALA A 55 4.91 -8.25 -8.65
CA ALA A 55 5.11 -7.28 -7.59
C ALA A 55 4.99 -7.93 -6.20
N ALA A 56 3.93 -8.70 -5.96
CA ALA A 56 3.71 -9.43 -4.71
C ALA A 56 4.89 -10.36 -4.40
N LYS A 57 5.40 -11.10 -5.39
CA LYS A 57 6.59 -11.93 -5.23
C LYS A 57 7.84 -11.11 -4.89
N ALA A 58 8.08 -10.00 -5.58
CA ALA A 58 9.24 -9.13 -5.33
C ALA A 58 9.25 -8.56 -3.91
N TYR A 59 8.07 -8.20 -3.40
CA TYR A 59 7.88 -7.69 -2.04
C TYR A 59 7.52 -8.76 -1.01
N ARG A 60 7.56 -10.04 -1.38
CA ARG A 60 7.21 -11.18 -0.50
C ARG A 60 5.83 -11.04 0.17
N VAL A 61 4.89 -10.40 -0.51
CA VAL A 61 3.49 -10.28 -0.09
C VAL A 61 2.74 -11.53 -0.52
N THR A 62 2.06 -12.17 0.43
CA THR A 62 1.07 -13.19 0.12
C THR A 62 -0.32 -12.56 0.08
N TYR A 63 -1.15 -13.05 -0.83
CA TYR A 63 -2.56 -12.70 -0.92
C TYR A 63 -3.36 -13.90 -1.40
N GLN A 64 -4.61 -14.02 -0.95
CA GLN A 64 -5.48 -15.15 -1.26
C GLN A 64 -6.93 -14.68 -1.38
N LYS A 65 -7.56 -15.05 -2.49
CA LYS A 65 -9.01 -14.87 -2.66
C LYS A 65 -9.74 -15.89 -1.81
N PHE A 66 -10.71 -15.42 -1.02
CA PHE A 66 -11.57 -16.24 -0.18
C PHE A 66 -13.03 -15.99 -0.55
N GLN A 67 -13.68 -17.03 -1.07
CA GLN A 67 -15.10 -17.01 -1.40
C GLN A 67 -15.84 -17.91 -0.40
N ASN A 68 -16.78 -17.35 0.35
CA ASN A 68 -17.62 -18.14 1.22
C ASN A 68 -18.72 -18.80 0.39
N GLU A 69 -19.07 -20.05 0.69
CA GLU A 69 -20.13 -20.77 -0.03
C GLU A 69 -21.48 -20.03 0.02
N ASN A 70 -21.68 -19.17 1.04
CA ASN A 70 -22.88 -18.37 1.24
C ASN A 70 -22.81 -16.93 0.69
N SER A 71 -21.69 -16.50 0.08
CA SER A 71 -21.50 -15.11 -0.37
C SER A 71 -21.84 -14.86 -1.85
N GLY A 72 -22.32 -15.88 -2.58
CA GLY A 72 -22.61 -15.77 -4.01
C GLY A 72 -21.34 -15.44 -4.78
N GLU A 73 -21.37 -14.40 -5.61
CA GLU A 73 -20.18 -13.91 -6.35
C GLU A 73 -19.24 -13.04 -5.49
N ASN A 74 -19.62 -12.68 -4.26
CA ASN A 74 -18.77 -11.86 -3.41
C ASN A 74 -17.62 -12.68 -2.82
N TYR A 75 -16.41 -12.12 -2.89
CA TYR A 75 -15.23 -12.66 -2.25
C TYR A 75 -14.44 -11.57 -1.51
N SER A 76 -13.73 -12.02 -0.48
CA SER A 76 -12.71 -11.23 0.21
C SER A 76 -11.34 -11.59 -0.34
N VAL A 77 -10.37 -10.70 -0.17
CA VAL A 77 -8.98 -11.00 -0.46
C VAL A 77 -8.19 -10.79 0.83
N ASP A 78 -7.67 -11.87 1.38
CA ASP A 78 -6.70 -11.81 2.46
C ASP A 78 -5.36 -11.39 1.87
N HIS A 79 -4.63 -10.51 2.55
CA HIS A 79 -3.29 -10.10 2.14
C HIS A 79 -2.39 -9.81 3.34
N SER A 80 -1.09 -9.98 3.16
CA SER A 80 -0.09 -9.53 4.13
C SER A 80 -0.14 -8.01 4.30
N ALA A 81 -0.26 -7.53 5.53
CA ALA A 81 -0.47 -6.12 5.85
C ALA A 81 0.82 -5.38 6.29
N LEU A 82 1.93 -5.60 5.56
CA LEU A 82 3.19 -4.88 5.78
C LEU A 82 3.24 -3.63 4.89
N LEU A 83 3.70 -2.51 5.45
CA LEU A 83 4.09 -1.33 4.69
C LEU A 83 5.60 -1.32 4.51
N TYR A 84 6.08 -1.06 3.30
CA TYR A 84 7.51 -1.03 2.98
C TYR A 84 7.99 0.41 2.82
N LEU A 85 9.11 0.75 3.45
CA LEU A 85 9.83 1.99 3.17
C LEU A 85 10.99 1.69 2.23
N MET A 86 10.89 2.27 1.04
CA MET A 86 11.90 2.19 0.00
C MET A 86 12.67 3.50 -0.07
N GLY A 87 13.98 3.42 -0.29
CA GLY A 87 14.83 4.57 -0.51
C GLY A 87 14.69 5.12 -1.93
N PRO A 88 15.26 6.30 -2.20
CA PRO A 88 15.11 6.98 -3.48
C PRO A 88 15.74 6.22 -4.67
N ASN A 89 16.64 5.27 -4.42
CA ASN A 89 17.24 4.43 -5.46
C ASN A 89 16.54 3.05 -5.58
N GLY A 90 15.40 2.86 -4.92
CA GLY A 90 14.62 1.62 -4.93
C GLY A 90 15.12 0.54 -3.97
N GLU A 91 16.07 0.87 -3.09
CA GLU A 91 16.57 -0.01 -2.05
C GLU A 91 15.56 -0.16 -0.90
N PHE A 92 15.49 -1.34 -0.31
CA PHE A 92 14.70 -1.55 0.90
C PHE A 92 15.39 -0.89 2.11
N VAL A 93 14.66 -0.04 2.83
CA VAL A 93 15.15 0.61 4.06
C VAL A 93 14.61 -0.10 5.29
N THR A 94 13.29 -0.20 5.41
CA THR A 94 12.62 -0.88 6.53
C THR A 94 11.17 -1.22 6.18
N HIS A 95 10.44 -1.85 7.10
CA HIS A 95 8.99 -2.08 6.99
C HIS A 95 8.27 -1.71 8.29
N PHE A 96 6.98 -1.44 8.17
CA PHE A 96 6.07 -1.21 9.30
C PHE A 96 5.04 -2.34 9.34
N PRO A 97 4.96 -3.11 10.44
CA PRO A 97 3.89 -4.06 10.65
C PRO A 97 2.52 -3.38 10.74
N TYR A 98 1.47 -4.14 10.43
CA TYR A 98 0.10 -3.72 10.69
C TYR A 98 -0.08 -3.31 12.16
N GLY A 99 -0.81 -2.23 12.39
CA GLY A 99 -1.02 -1.67 13.73
C GLY A 99 0.12 -0.77 14.25
N THR A 100 1.17 -0.52 13.45
CA THR A 100 2.15 0.53 13.80
C THR A 100 1.44 1.87 13.91
N SER A 101 1.63 2.57 15.04
CA SER A 101 0.96 3.84 15.28
C SER A 101 1.49 4.93 14.34
N PRO A 102 0.66 5.94 13.99
CA PRO A 102 1.10 7.06 13.15
C PRO A 102 2.33 7.78 13.70
N GLU A 103 2.40 7.98 15.02
CA GLU A 103 3.48 8.69 15.69
C GLU A 103 4.80 7.90 15.56
N LYS A 104 4.71 6.56 15.68
CA LYS A 104 5.90 5.70 15.56
C LYS A 104 6.42 5.65 14.13
N MET A 105 5.51 5.64 13.17
CA MET A 105 5.86 5.71 11.75
C MET A 105 6.50 7.06 11.42
N ALA A 106 5.90 8.16 11.87
CA ALA A 106 6.44 9.51 11.69
C ALA A 106 7.82 9.67 12.35
N GLU A 107 8.01 9.19 13.58
CA GLU A 107 9.32 9.18 14.26
C GLU A 107 10.38 8.46 13.43
N THR A 108 10.03 7.30 12.87
CA THR A 108 10.96 6.51 12.04
C THR A 108 11.29 7.26 10.74
N LEU A 109 10.28 7.81 10.07
CA LEU A 109 10.47 8.59 8.84
C LEU A 109 11.35 9.83 9.08
N ARG A 110 11.14 10.59 10.17
CA ARG A 110 11.98 11.75 10.51
C ARG A 110 13.46 11.41 10.73
N ARG A 111 13.80 10.18 11.11
CA ARG A 111 15.19 9.75 11.30
C ARG A 111 15.87 9.35 9.99
N LEU A 112 15.09 9.03 8.97
CA LEU A 112 15.57 8.44 7.71
C LEU A 112 15.52 9.42 6.53
N LEU A 113 14.70 10.46 6.63
CA LEU A 113 14.66 11.60 5.72
C LEU A 113 15.75 12.61 6.09
#